data_AF-A0A6J3HG39-F1
#
_entry.id   AF-A0A6J3HG39-F1
#
_cell.length_a   1.000
_cell.length_b   1.000
_cell.length_c   1.000
_cell.angle_alpha   90.00
_cell.angle_beta   90.00
_cell.angle_gamma   90.00
#
_symmetry.space_group_name_H-M   'P 1'
#
loop_
_entity.id
_entity.type
_entity.pdbx_description
1 polymer ?
#
loop_
_entity_poly.entity_id
_entity_poly.type
_entity_poly.pdbx_seq_one_letter_code
_entity_poly.pdbx_strand_id
1 'polypeptide(L)'
;MGLWVTGAHLPSVCCRMGCVKSKFLRAGDNTFSKTEPSANPHCPVYVPDPTSTIKPGPNSNNSSPPGIGEAGSEDIVVVALYDYEAIHHEDLSFQKGDQMVVLEESGEWWKARSLATRKEGYIPSNYVARVDSLETEEWFFKGISRKDAERQLLAPGNMLGSFMIRDSETTKGSYSLSVRDYDPRQGDTVKHYKIRTLDNGGFYISPRSTFSTLQELVAHYKKGSDGLCQKLSVPCMSSKPQKPWEKDAWEIPRESLKLEKKLGAGQFGEVWMATYNKHTKVAVKTMKPGSMSVEAFLAEANVMKTLQHDKLVKLHAVVTAEPIYIITEFMAKGSLLDFLKSDEGSKQPLPKLIDFSAQKPYWAAVTDQGKSHSP
;
A
#
# COMPACT_ATOMS: atom_id res chain seq x y z
N MET A 1 -2.35 -10.24 -9.37
CA MET A 1 -2.67 -11.67 -9.18
C MET A 1 -2.13 -12.10 -7.84
N GLY A 2 -3.00 -12.14 -6.82
CA GLY A 2 -2.59 -12.47 -5.46
C GLY A 2 -2.46 -13.97 -5.25
N LEU A 3 -1.29 -14.41 -4.75
CA LEU A 3 -1.01 -15.77 -4.32
C LEU A 3 -0.58 -15.74 -2.86
N TRP A 4 -1.16 -16.62 -2.04
CA TRP A 4 -0.86 -16.76 -0.61
C TRP A 4 0.50 -17.45 -0.44
N VAL A 5 1.58 -16.80 -0.01
CA VAL A 5 2.82 -17.58 0.22
C VAL A 5 2.64 -18.45 1.46
N THR A 6 2.34 -19.74 1.27
CA THR A 6 2.48 -20.76 2.34
C THR A 6 3.92 -20.73 2.82
N GLY A 7 4.07 -20.32 4.07
CA GLY A 7 5.33 -19.85 4.65
C GLY A 7 5.11 -18.74 5.67
N ALA A 8 3.92 -18.13 5.71
CA ALA A 8 3.45 -17.27 6.80
C ALA A 8 3.36 -18.04 8.13
N HIS A 9 4.52 -18.30 8.74
CA HIS A 9 4.62 -18.22 10.18
C HIS A 9 4.34 -16.76 10.54
N LEU A 10 3.21 -16.50 11.21
CA LEU A 10 3.22 -15.44 12.23
C LEU A 10 4.48 -15.67 13.07
N PRO A 11 5.24 -14.62 13.45
CA PRO A 11 6.47 -14.81 14.22
C PRO A 11 6.19 -15.80 15.35
N SER A 12 6.88 -16.94 15.29
CA SER A 12 6.83 -17.95 16.33
C SER A 12 7.47 -17.33 17.56
N VAL A 13 6.70 -16.64 18.39
CA VAL A 13 7.10 -16.22 19.72
C VAL A 13 6.99 -17.44 20.63
N CYS A 14 7.86 -18.42 20.39
CA CYS A 14 8.17 -19.43 21.38
C CYS A 14 9.34 -18.88 22.19
N CYS A 15 9.04 -17.98 23.13
CA CYS A 15 9.95 -17.69 24.23
C CYS A 15 10.17 -19.00 25.00
N ARG A 16 11.34 -19.61 24.81
CA ARG A 16 11.86 -20.64 25.71
C ARG A 16 12.04 -20.01 27.08
N MET A 17 11.03 -20.09 27.94
CA MET A 17 11.21 -19.96 29.38
C MET A 17 11.01 -21.34 30.00
N GLY A 18 12.05 -21.84 30.65
CA GLY A 18 11.95 -22.97 31.57
C GLY A 18 12.92 -24.11 31.31
N CYS A 19 14.19 -23.95 31.71
CA CYS A 19 14.89 -25.05 32.36
C CYS A 19 16.05 -24.51 33.20
N VAL A 20 15.82 -24.41 34.51
CA VAL A 20 16.84 -24.25 35.54
C VAL A 20 17.60 -25.58 35.68
N LYS A 21 18.92 -25.58 35.45
CA LYS A 21 19.88 -26.61 35.91
C LYS A 21 21.20 -25.91 36.21
N SER A 22 21.53 -25.65 37.48
CA SER A 22 22.24 -26.54 38.43
C SER A 22 23.70 -26.81 38.04
N LYS A 23 24.60 -26.37 38.93
CA LYS A 23 26.07 -26.53 38.99
C LYS A 23 26.55 -27.94 38.63
N PHE A 24 27.74 -28.08 38.03
CA PHE A 24 28.93 -28.77 38.59
C PHE A 24 30.09 -28.93 37.55
N LEU A 25 31.26 -28.37 37.91
CA LEU A 25 32.67 -28.79 37.77
C LEU A 25 33.37 -29.17 36.42
N ARG A 26 34.48 -28.42 36.15
CA ARG A 26 35.92 -28.78 35.89
C ARG A 26 36.23 -29.89 34.85
N ALA A 27 37.30 -29.87 34.03
CA ALA A 27 38.62 -29.20 33.98
C ALA A 27 39.13 -29.24 32.50
N GLY A 28 39.87 -28.24 32.01
CA GLY A 28 41.36 -28.27 31.83
C GLY A 28 41.70 -28.30 30.31
N ASP A 29 42.78 -27.75 29.75
CA ASP A 29 43.85 -26.84 30.17
C ASP A 29 44.61 -26.39 28.89
N ASN A 30 45.53 -25.42 29.03
CA ASN A 30 46.57 -24.93 28.11
C ASN A 30 46.24 -23.87 27.03
N THR A 31 46.47 -22.56 27.25
CA THR A 31 47.70 -21.75 27.48
C THR A 31 48.23 -21.07 26.21
N PHE A 32 48.07 -19.74 26.12
CA PHE A 32 49.16 -18.83 25.80
C PHE A 32 48.84 -17.42 26.31
N SER A 33 49.77 -16.87 27.10
CA SER A 33 49.68 -15.59 27.80
C SER A 33 50.29 -14.47 26.97
N LYS A 34 49.70 -13.26 27.09
CA LYS A 34 50.44 -11.98 27.08
C LYS A 34 49.62 -10.91 27.82
N THR A 35 50.37 -10.10 28.55
CA THR A 35 50.00 -9.34 29.75
C THR A 35 49.26 -8.03 29.46
N GLU A 36 48.39 -7.67 30.40
CA GLU A 36 47.57 -6.45 30.56
C GLU A 36 48.42 -5.18 30.95
N PRO A 37 47.90 -3.92 30.97
CA PRO A 37 46.66 -3.55 31.70
C PRO A 37 45.74 -2.42 31.16
N SER A 38 44.45 -2.58 31.52
CA SER A 38 43.43 -1.59 31.93
C SER A 38 43.40 -0.16 31.34
N ALA A 39 42.32 0.15 30.61
CA ALA A 39 41.54 1.40 30.77
C ALA A 39 40.18 1.30 30.04
N ASN A 40 39.11 1.71 30.73
CA ASN A 40 37.71 1.76 30.26
C ASN A 40 37.41 3.14 29.59
N PRO A 41 36.18 3.45 29.13
CA PRO A 41 35.84 3.70 27.73
C PRO A 41 35.57 5.18 27.40
N HIS A 42 35.69 5.60 26.13
CA HIS A 42 35.27 6.95 25.71
C HIS A 42 34.40 6.94 24.44
N CYS A 43 33.14 7.33 24.64
CA CYS A 43 32.25 7.92 23.64
C CYS A 43 32.78 9.31 23.21
N PRO A 44 32.56 9.75 21.96
CA PRO A 44 32.85 11.11 21.56
C PRO A 44 31.81 12.09 22.14
N VAL A 45 32.32 13.10 22.86
CA VAL A 45 31.59 14.21 23.48
C VAL A 45 31.28 15.26 22.41
N TYR A 46 30.01 15.61 22.26
CA TYR A 46 29.55 16.80 21.51
C TYR A 46 29.52 18.00 22.46
N VAL A 47 30.26 19.06 22.12
CA VAL A 47 30.31 20.33 22.86
C VAL A 47 29.19 21.27 22.37
N PRO A 48 28.38 21.87 23.26
CA PRO A 48 27.39 22.88 22.87
C PRO A 48 28.01 24.25 22.60
N ASP A 49 27.51 24.93 21.57
CA ASP A 49 27.86 26.30 21.14
C ASP A 49 27.32 27.37 22.12
N PRO A 50 28.14 28.34 22.57
CA PRO A 50 27.74 29.38 23.51
C PRO A 50 27.26 30.64 22.80
N THR A 51 25.96 30.80 22.54
CA THR A 51 25.32 32.14 22.51
C THR A 51 23.82 32.02 22.82
N SER A 52 23.47 32.07 24.10
CA SER A 52 22.10 32.30 24.57
C SER A 52 22.08 33.49 25.52
N THR A 53 21.59 34.64 25.06
CA THR A 53 21.20 35.75 25.94
C THR A 53 19.70 35.69 26.19
N ILE A 54 19.36 35.48 27.46
CA ILE A 54 18.02 35.44 28.05
C ILE A 54 17.53 36.88 28.29
N LYS A 55 16.24 37.17 28.03
CA LYS A 55 15.42 38.10 28.84
C LYS A 55 13.92 37.70 28.84
N PRO A 56 13.14 38.08 29.88
CA PRO A 56 12.18 37.20 30.56
C PRO A 56 10.69 37.47 30.23
N GLY A 57 9.84 36.56 30.73
CA GLY A 57 8.43 36.32 30.37
C GLY A 57 7.35 37.36 30.76
N PRO A 58 6.05 36.99 30.56
CA PRO A 58 4.95 37.93 30.38
C PRO A 58 4.19 38.27 31.68
N ASN A 59 3.49 39.41 31.67
CA ASN A 59 2.47 39.77 32.66
C ASN A 59 1.15 40.20 31.97
N SER A 60 0.05 39.86 32.64
CA SER A 60 -1.37 39.84 32.23
C SER A 60 -2.03 41.19 31.83
N ASN A 61 -2.97 41.19 30.86
CA ASN A 61 -4.39 41.61 31.01
C ASN A 61 -5.16 41.87 29.69
N ASN A 62 -6.37 41.29 29.61
CA ASN A 62 -7.62 41.62 28.89
C ASN A 62 -7.64 42.66 27.76
N SER A 63 -8.20 42.27 26.60
CA SER A 63 -9.42 42.85 26.00
C SER A 63 -9.74 42.22 24.64
N SER A 64 -10.93 41.63 24.49
CA SER A 64 -11.52 41.24 23.20
C SER A 64 -11.94 42.49 22.40
N PRO A 65 -11.83 42.48 21.06
CA PRO A 65 -13.01 42.73 20.21
C PRO A 65 -12.92 41.92 18.87
N PRO A 66 -13.83 42.09 17.88
CA PRO A 66 -14.76 41.03 17.46
C PRO A 66 -14.44 40.46 16.06
N GLY A 67 -15.03 39.30 15.77
CA GLY A 67 -15.44 38.85 14.43
C GLY A 67 -14.45 39.07 13.30
N ILE A 68 -13.56 38.10 13.08
CA ILE A 68 -12.92 37.91 11.78
C ILE A 68 -13.63 36.71 11.16
N GLY A 69 -14.39 36.97 10.10
CA GLY A 69 -15.05 35.95 9.31
C GLY A 69 -14.04 34.89 8.89
N GLU A 70 -14.48 33.63 8.94
CA GLU A 70 -13.73 32.49 8.41
C GLU A 70 -13.26 32.84 7.00
N ALA A 71 -11.95 33.05 6.88
CA ALA A 71 -11.27 33.10 5.60
C ALA A 71 -11.57 31.77 4.91
N GLY A 72 -12.26 31.86 3.77
CA GLY A 72 -12.79 30.70 3.06
C GLY A 72 -11.74 29.61 2.94
N SER A 73 -12.02 28.45 3.53
CA SER A 73 -11.39 27.22 3.11
C SER A 73 -11.70 27.07 1.63
N GLU A 74 -10.67 27.07 0.77
CA GLU A 74 -10.87 26.67 -0.62
C GLU A 74 -11.50 25.29 -0.60
N ASP A 75 -12.76 25.21 -1.02
CA ASP A 75 -13.51 23.96 -1.05
C ASP A 75 -12.73 22.96 -1.90
N ILE A 76 -12.29 21.84 -1.31
CA ILE A 76 -11.58 20.80 -2.04
C ILE A 76 -12.59 20.06 -2.91
N VAL A 77 -12.61 20.38 -4.21
CA VAL A 77 -13.48 19.71 -5.18
C VAL A 77 -12.79 18.49 -5.77
N VAL A 78 -13.49 17.36 -5.71
CA VAL A 78 -13.05 16.09 -6.28
C VAL A 78 -14.05 15.58 -7.32
N VAL A 79 -13.55 14.79 -8.26
CA VAL A 79 -14.31 14.10 -9.30
C VAL A 79 -14.20 12.59 -9.12
N ALA A 80 -15.31 11.88 -9.33
CA ALA A 80 -15.37 10.43 -9.29
C ALA A 80 -14.67 9.80 -10.51
N LEU A 81 -13.67 8.96 -10.25
CA LEU A 81 -12.95 8.18 -11.26
C LEU A 81 -13.70 6.89 -11.64
N TYR A 82 -14.54 6.39 -10.74
CA TYR A 82 -15.30 5.14 -10.90
C TYR A 82 -16.69 5.27 -10.29
N ASP A 83 -17.63 4.44 -10.75
CA ASP A 83 -18.94 4.33 -10.11
C ASP A 83 -18.83 3.73 -8.71
N TYR A 84 -19.60 4.25 -7.77
CA TYR A 84 -19.73 3.69 -6.43
C TYR A 84 -21.20 3.60 -6.03
N GLU A 85 -21.60 2.39 -5.64
CA GLU A 85 -22.89 2.12 -5.03
C GLU A 85 -22.68 1.97 -3.53
N ALA A 86 -23.40 2.80 -2.77
CA ALA A 86 -23.46 2.80 -1.32
C ALA A 86 -23.79 1.39 -0.80
N ILE A 87 -22.96 0.93 0.13
CA ILE A 87 -23.15 -0.35 0.81
C ILE A 87 -23.73 -0.10 2.20
N HIS A 88 -23.20 0.91 2.89
CA HIS A 88 -23.64 1.32 4.21
C HIS A 88 -24.57 2.53 4.12
N HIS A 89 -25.40 2.72 5.16
CA HIS A 89 -26.44 3.76 5.15
C HIS A 89 -25.90 5.19 5.16
N GLU A 90 -24.68 5.40 5.64
CA GLU A 90 -24.00 6.71 5.67
C GLU A 90 -23.16 6.97 4.42
N ASP A 91 -23.06 5.99 3.51
CA ASP A 91 -22.31 6.13 2.28
C ASP A 91 -23.06 7.00 1.26
N LEU A 92 -22.31 7.72 0.44
CA LEU A 92 -22.82 8.47 -0.69
C LEU A 92 -22.56 7.70 -1.99
N SER A 93 -23.63 7.29 -2.69
CA SER A 93 -23.52 6.74 -4.06
C SER A 93 -23.19 7.83 -5.08
N PHE A 94 -22.38 7.50 -6.08
CA PHE A 94 -22.01 8.40 -7.18
C PHE A 94 -21.65 7.63 -8.45
N GLN A 95 -21.73 8.30 -9.60
CA GLN A 95 -21.29 7.77 -10.89
C GLN A 95 -19.94 8.39 -11.30
N LYS A 96 -19.20 7.70 -12.18
CA LYS A 96 -17.96 8.22 -12.77
C LYS A 96 -18.24 9.59 -13.41
N GLY A 97 -17.43 10.58 -13.05
CA GLY A 97 -17.56 11.97 -13.49
C GLY A 97 -18.33 12.89 -12.54
N ASP A 98 -19.03 12.35 -11.53
CA ASP A 98 -19.71 13.17 -10.53
C ASP A 98 -18.71 14.01 -9.73
N GLN A 99 -19.06 15.26 -9.45
CA GLN A 99 -18.26 16.17 -8.63
C GLN A 99 -18.81 16.30 -7.21
N MET A 100 -17.90 16.37 -6.25
CA MET A 100 -18.20 16.41 -4.83
C MET A 100 -17.25 17.38 -4.12
N VAL A 101 -17.74 18.05 -3.08
CA VAL A 101 -16.91 18.86 -2.18
C VAL A 101 -16.54 18.00 -0.98
N VAL A 102 -15.24 17.88 -0.72
CA VAL A 102 -14.74 17.16 0.47
C VAL A 102 -14.92 18.05 1.69
N LEU A 103 -15.62 17.51 2.70
CA LEU A 103 -15.88 18.17 3.98
C LEU A 103 -14.85 17.74 5.04
N GLU A 104 -14.48 16.45 5.05
CA GLU A 104 -13.51 15.88 6.00
C GLU A 104 -12.67 14.78 5.33
N GLU A 105 -11.33 14.89 5.40
CA GLU A 105 -10.39 13.85 4.96
C GLU A 105 -10.01 12.94 6.15
N SER A 106 -10.55 11.72 6.23
CA SER A 106 -10.25 10.77 7.32
C SER A 106 -9.91 9.36 6.79
N GLY A 107 -8.61 9.06 6.65
CA GLY A 107 -8.16 7.74 6.21
C GLY A 107 -8.67 7.35 4.82
N GLU A 108 -9.23 6.15 4.69
CA GLU A 108 -9.76 5.61 3.43
C GLU A 108 -11.19 6.10 3.08
N TRP A 109 -11.89 6.76 4.03
CA TRP A 109 -13.26 7.22 3.87
C TRP A 109 -13.37 8.72 4.15
N TRP A 110 -13.69 9.49 3.12
CA TRP A 110 -13.84 10.94 3.25
C TRP A 110 -15.31 11.31 3.34
N LYS A 111 -15.64 12.31 4.15
CA LYS A 111 -16.99 12.87 4.17
C LYS A 111 -17.09 13.90 3.06
N ALA A 112 -18.10 13.77 2.21
CA ALA A 112 -18.25 14.66 1.06
C ALA A 112 -19.71 15.02 0.81
N ARG A 113 -19.91 16.13 0.09
CA ARG A 113 -21.22 16.60 -0.39
C ARG A 113 -21.26 16.53 -1.91
N SER A 114 -22.23 15.81 -2.46
CA SER A 114 -22.48 15.79 -3.91
C SER A 114 -22.92 17.16 -4.40
N LEU A 115 -22.26 17.67 -5.45
CA LEU A 115 -22.69 18.91 -6.09
C LEU A 115 -24.00 18.74 -6.88
N ALA A 116 -24.23 17.55 -7.45
CA ALA A 116 -25.42 17.24 -8.23
C ALA A 116 -26.66 16.99 -7.36
N THR A 117 -26.55 16.17 -6.31
CA THR A 117 -27.70 15.77 -5.48
C THR A 117 -27.83 16.55 -4.18
N ARG A 118 -26.80 17.32 -3.80
CA ARG A 118 -26.69 18.04 -2.52
C ARG A 118 -26.70 17.13 -1.28
N LYS A 119 -26.68 15.81 -1.46
CA LYS A 119 -26.58 14.82 -0.38
C LYS A 119 -25.16 14.78 0.17
N GLU A 120 -25.06 14.51 1.46
CA GLU A 120 -23.81 14.25 2.16
C GLU A 120 -23.70 12.79 2.53
N GLY A 121 -22.47 12.30 2.59
CA GLY A 121 -22.17 10.95 3.08
C GLY A 121 -20.68 10.64 2.92
N TYR A 122 -20.32 9.41 3.26
CA TYR A 122 -18.95 8.93 3.12
C TYR A 122 -18.68 8.41 1.71
N ILE A 123 -17.50 8.73 1.20
CA ILE A 123 -16.99 8.28 -0.09
C ILE A 123 -15.62 7.62 0.08
N PRO A 124 -15.31 6.56 -0.69
CA PRO A 124 -13.99 5.97 -0.69
C PRO A 124 -12.98 6.90 -1.37
N SER A 125 -11.91 7.27 -0.66
CA SER A 125 -10.94 8.27 -1.14
C SER A 125 -10.18 7.83 -2.39
N ASN A 126 -9.99 6.52 -2.58
CA ASN A 126 -9.35 5.94 -3.75
C ASN A 126 -10.24 5.87 -5.00
N TYR A 127 -11.49 6.34 -4.93
CA TYR A 127 -12.42 6.40 -6.06
C TYR A 127 -12.53 7.80 -6.66
N VAL A 128 -11.87 8.78 -6.07
CA VAL A 128 -11.95 10.18 -6.46
C VAL A 128 -10.57 10.78 -6.67
N ALA A 129 -10.51 11.83 -7.47
CA ALA A 129 -9.32 12.66 -7.68
C ALA A 129 -9.69 14.13 -7.54
N ARG A 130 -8.75 14.99 -7.14
CA ARG A 130 -8.97 16.44 -7.19
C ARG A 130 -9.15 16.87 -8.64
N VAL A 131 -10.09 17.78 -8.90
CA VAL A 131 -10.50 18.16 -10.27
C VAL A 131 -9.31 18.66 -11.11
N ASP A 132 -8.41 19.44 -10.52
CA ASP A 132 -7.25 20.02 -11.22
C ASP A 132 -6.00 19.13 -11.21
N SER A 133 -6.14 17.87 -10.78
CA SER A 133 -5.02 16.94 -10.71
C SER A 133 -4.91 16.06 -11.96
N LEU A 134 -3.69 15.61 -12.24
CA LEU A 134 -3.41 14.62 -13.29
C LEU A 134 -4.09 13.27 -13.03
N GLU A 135 -4.54 12.99 -11.80
CA GLU A 135 -5.24 11.74 -11.43
C GLU A 135 -6.59 11.59 -12.13
N THR A 136 -7.12 12.65 -12.72
CA THR A 136 -8.32 12.63 -13.57
C THR A 136 -8.06 12.04 -14.97
N GLU A 137 -6.81 12.02 -15.40
CA GLU A 137 -6.41 11.53 -16.72
C GLU A 137 -6.31 10.00 -16.72
N GLU A 138 -7.02 9.33 -17.63
CA GLU A 138 -7.06 7.85 -17.71
C GLU A 138 -5.70 7.20 -17.98
N TRP A 139 -4.74 7.96 -18.50
CA TRP A 139 -3.38 7.52 -18.78
C TRP A 139 -2.39 7.81 -17.65
N PHE A 140 -2.81 8.50 -16.58
CA PHE A 140 -1.94 8.82 -15.44
C PHE A 140 -2.13 7.81 -14.30
N PHE A 141 -1.01 7.25 -13.84
CA PHE A 141 -0.95 6.19 -12.85
C PHE A 141 -0.08 6.64 -11.69
N LYS A 142 -0.71 7.28 -10.70
CA LYS A 142 -0.05 7.79 -9.50
C LYS A 142 0.57 6.68 -8.65
N GLY A 143 1.78 6.90 -8.16
CA GLY A 143 2.44 6.00 -7.20
C GLY A 143 2.80 4.61 -7.75
N ILE A 144 2.71 4.37 -9.06
CA ILE A 144 3.08 3.09 -9.67
C ILE A 144 4.58 3.00 -9.91
N SER A 145 5.19 1.93 -9.40
CA SER A 145 6.62 1.62 -9.61
C SER A 145 6.92 1.25 -11.06
N ARG A 146 8.18 1.35 -11.50
CA ARG A 146 8.60 0.91 -12.85
C ARG A 146 8.22 -0.55 -13.09
N LYS A 147 8.42 -1.40 -12.09
CA LYS A 147 8.12 -2.83 -12.20
C LYS A 147 6.63 -3.13 -12.20
N ASP A 148 5.83 -2.41 -11.41
CA ASP A 148 4.38 -2.57 -11.47
C ASP A 148 3.79 -2.01 -12.77
N ALA A 149 4.36 -0.93 -13.33
CA ALA A 149 4.01 -0.44 -14.66
C ALA A 149 4.28 -1.50 -15.76
N GLU A 150 5.45 -2.15 -15.72
CA GLU A 150 5.77 -3.27 -16.63
C GLU A 150 4.72 -4.38 -16.51
N ARG A 151 4.38 -4.80 -15.29
CA ARG A 151 3.37 -5.86 -15.06
C ARG A 151 1.98 -5.48 -15.56
N GLN A 152 1.55 -4.24 -15.34
CA GLN A 152 0.24 -3.76 -15.78
C GLN A 152 0.16 -3.67 -17.30
N LEU A 153 1.17 -3.09 -17.97
CA LEU A 153 1.19 -2.98 -19.43
C LEU A 153 1.28 -4.35 -20.12
N LEU A 154 2.00 -5.30 -19.54
CA LEU A 154 2.12 -6.67 -20.07
C LEU A 154 0.91 -7.55 -19.71
N ALA A 155 -0.04 -7.07 -18.91
CA ALA A 155 -1.25 -7.82 -18.58
C ALA A 155 -2.14 -8.01 -19.83
N PRO A 156 -2.91 -9.11 -19.91
CA PRO A 156 -3.89 -9.33 -20.97
C PRO A 156 -4.87 -8.16 -21.10
N GLY A 157 -5.23 -7.81 -22.33
CA GLY A 157 -6.13 -6.70 -22.66
C GLY A 157 -5.41 -5.45 -23.18
N ASN A 158 -4.13 -5.26 -22.85
CA ASN A 158 -3.30 -4.23 -23.45
C ASN A 158 -2.76 -4.65 -24.83
N MET A 159 -2.39 -3.68 -25.66
CA MET A 159 -1.91 -3.87 -27.03
C MET A 159 -0.62 -3.08 -27.30
N LEU A 160 -0.03 -3.23 -28.49
CA LEU A 160 1.16 -2.45 -28.86
C LEU A 160 0.86 -0.95 -28.84
N GLY A 161 1.81 -0.18 -28.30
CA GLY A 161 1.63 1.25 -28.05
C GLY A 161 0.76 1.57 -26.84
N SER A 162 0.22 0.57 -26.12
CA SER A 162 -0.46 0.83 -24.84
C SER A 162 0.52 1.51 -23.89
N PHE A 163 0.05 2.51 -23.14
CA PHE A 163 0.95 3.38 -22.40
C PHE A 163 0.38 3.88 -21.08
N MET A 164 1.26 4.36 -20.21
CA MET A 164 0.92 5.12 -19.01
C MET A 164 1.98 6.17 -18.73
N ILE A 165 1.58 7.26 -18.09
CA ILE A 165 2.48 8.20 -17.42
C ILE A 165 2.35 7.97 -15.92
N ARG A 166 3.48 7.98 -15.23
CA ARG A 166 3.58 7.75 -13.79
C ARG A 166 4.64 8.66 -13.18
N ASP A 167 4.62 8.79 -11.86
CA ASP A 167 5.67 9.47 -11.11
C ASP A 167 7.04 8.82 -11.37
N SER A 168 8.08 9.64 -11.50
CA SER A 168 9.45 9.15 -11.67
C SER A 168 10.06 8.75 -10.33
N GLU A 169 10.35 7.45 -10.17
CA GLU A 169 10.98 6.92 -8.93
C GLU A 169 12.38 7.47 -8.68
N THR A 170 13.09 7.87 -9.72
CA THR A 170 14.48 8.35 -9.61
C THR A 170 14.60 9.86 -9.56
N THR A 171 13.50 10.60 -9.74
CA THR A 171 13.54 12.07 -9.79
C THR A 171 12.22 12.63 -9.31
N LYS A 172 12.18 13.12 -8.07
CA LYS A 172 10.97 13.72 -7.48
C LYS A 172 10.49 14.89 -8.32
N GLY A 173 9.18 14.97 -8.53
CA GLY A 173 8.53 16.01 -9.35
C GLY A 173 8.67 15.84 -10.87
N SER A 174 9.39 14.81 -11.34
CA SER A 174 9.42 14.44 -12.76
C SER A 174 8.52 13.23 -13.03
N TYR A 175 8.25 12.96 -14.31
CA TYR A 175 7.39 11.88 -14.74
C TYR A 175 8.14 10.87 -15.63
N SER A 176 7.54 9.71 -15.82
CA SER A 176 8.02 8.68 -16.75
C SER A 176 6.88 8.18 -17.62
N LEU A 177 7.09 8.18 -18.94
CA LEU A 177 6.22 7.52 -19.90
C LEU A 177 6.68 6.05 -20.05
N SER A 178 5.75 5.12 -19.90
CA SER A 178 6.01 3.68 -20.11
C SER A 178 5.13 3.18 -21.26
N VAL A 179 5.72 2.50 -22.24
CA VAL A 179 5.05 2.10 -23.49
C VAL A 179 5.29 0.63 -23.76
N ARG A 180 4.22 -0.12 -24.06
CA ARG A 180 4.29 -1.51 -24.51
C ARG A 180 4.78 -1.58 -25.94
N ASP A 181 5.75 -2.44 -26.16
CA ASP A 181 6.46 -2.64 -27.42
C ASP A 181 6.64 -4.14 -27.70
N TYR A 182 7.06 -4.49 -28.90
CA TYR A 182 7.36 -5.86 -29.29
C TYR A 182 8.76 -5.95 -29.89
N ASP A 183 9.59 -6.80 -29.29
CA ASP A 183 10.91 -7.15 -29.80
C ASP A 183 10.85 -8.56 -30.42
N PRO A 184 11.27 -8.77 -31.68
CA PRO A 184 11.22 -10.09 -32.31
C PRO A 184 11.99 -11.21 -31.60
N ARG A 185 12.97 -10.86 -30.75
CA ARG A 185 13.78 -11.83 -29.99
C ARG A 185 13.23 -12.05 -28.58
N GLN A 186 12.71 -11.00 -27.94
CA GLN A 186 12.28 -11.02 -26.53
C GLN A 186 10.77 -11.11 -26.35
N GLY A 187 9.98 -10.91 -27.42
CA GLY A 187 8.52 -10.83 -27.37
C GLY A 187 8.03 -9.46 -26.87
N ASP A 188 6.94 -9.47 -26.12
CA ASP A 188 6.40 -8.25 -25.50
C ASP A 188 7.40 -7.65 -24.49
N THR A 189 7.68 -6.36 -24.65
CA THR A 189 8.54 -5.60 -23.74
C THR A 189 7.89 -4.26 -23.38
N VAL A 190 8.45 -3.57 -22.39
CA VAL A 190 8.04 -2.21 -22.04
C VAL A 190 9.26 -1.30 -22.08
N LYS A 191 9.16 -0.19 -22.81
CA LYS A 191 10.17 0.86 -22.87
C LYS A 191 9.76 2.03 -21.98
N HIS A 192 10.73 2.65 -21.32
CA HIS A 192 10.49 3.79 -20.44
C HIS A 192 11.25 5.01 -20.92
N TYR A 193 10.56 6.14 -20.94
CA TYR A 193 11.10 7.43 -21.34
C TYR A 193 10.96 8.40 -20.17
N LYS A 194 12.06 9.04 -19.79
CA LYS A 194 12.02 10.08 -18.75
C LYS A 194 11.39 11.33 -19.34
N ILE A 195 10.30 11.79 -18.73
CA ILE A 195 9.72 13.10 -19.03
C ILE A 195 10.38 14.10 -18.09
N ARG A 196 11.11 15.05 -18.66
CA ARG A 196 11.78 16.11 -17.91
C ARG A 196 10.87 17.33 -17.83
N THR A 197 10.91 18.00 -16.69
CA THR A 197 10.28 19.29 -16.46
C THR A 197 11.27 20.41 -16.78
N LEU A 198 10.79 21.47 -17.44
CA LEU A 198 11.52 22.71 -17.67
C LEU A 198 11.26 23.69 -16.51
N ASP A 199 12.23 24.56 -16.23
CA ASP A 199 12.13 25.55 -15.14
C ASP A 199 10.95 26.52 -15.32
N ASN A 200 10.52 26.75 -16.57
CA ASN A 200 9.40 27.63 -16.93
C ASN A 200 8.04 26.89 -17.05
N GLY A 201 7.92 25.66 -16.55
CA GLY A 201 6.63 24.96 -16.48
C GLY A 201 6.22 24.20 -17.75
N GLY A 202 7.17 23.51 -18.39
CA GLY A 202 6.90 22.65 -19.55
C GLY A 202 7.50 21.24 -19.42
N PHE A 203 7.19 20.37 -20.38
CA PHE A 203 7.55 18.95 -20.40
C PHE A 203 8.21 18.54 -21.71
N TYR A 204 9.17 17.62 -21.65
CA TYR A 204 9.74 17.01 -22.86
C TYR A 204 10.36 15.64 -22.60
N ILE A 205 10.45 14.83 -23.66
CA ILE A 205 11.25 13.60 -23.72
C ILE A 205 12.52 13.86 -24.53
N SER A 206 12.37 14.45 -25.72
CA SER A 206 13.47 14.93 -26.57
C SER A 206 13.47 16.46 -26.57
N PRO A 207 14.62 17.14 -26.42
CA PRO A 207 14.70 18.61 -26.47
C PRO A 207 14.19 19.23 -27.79
N ARG A 208 13.98 18.43 -28.84
CA ARG A 208 13.43 18.87 -30.13
C ARG A 208 11.93 19.17 -30.07
N SER A 209 11.22 18.62 -29.08
CA SER A 209 9.76 18.72 -28.95
C SER A 209 9.42 18.97 -27.49
N THR A 210 9.05 20.22 -27.16
CA THR A 210 8.63 20.66 -25.82
C THR A 210 7.12 20.93 -25.79
N PHE A 211 6.49 20.70 -24.65
CA PHE A 211 5.04 20.81 -24.47
C PHE A 211 4.73 21.59 -23.21
N SER A 212 3.63 22.34 -23.18
CA SER A 212 3.20 23.08 -21.99
C SER A 212 2.54 22.15 -20.97
N THR A 213 1.85 21.11 -21.45
CA THR A 213 1.13 20.15 -20.60
C THR A 213 1.48 18.71 -20.98
N LEU A 214 1.23 17.77 -20.05
CA LEU A 214 1.38 16.34 -20.33
C LEU A 214 0.31 15.86 -21.32
N GLN A 215 -0.88 16.47 -21.32
CA GLN A 215 -1.96 16.22 -22.26
C GLN A 215 -1.48 16.49 -23.70
N GLU A 216 -0.80 17.61 -23.93
CA GLU A 216 -0.22 17.94 -25.24
C GLU A 216 0.86 16.95 -25.66
N LEU A 217 1.75 16.57 -24.73
CA LEU A 217 2.77 15.54 -24.96
C LEU A 217 2.13 14.22 -25.40
N VAL A 218 1.11 13.76 -24.69
CA VAL A 218 0.37 12.53 -25.04
C VAL A 218 -0.31 12.68 -26.39
N ALA A 219 -1.00 13.80 -26.64
CA ALA A 219 -1.68 14.06 -27.91
C ALA A 219 -0.70 14.05 -29.11
N HIS A 220 0.52 14.58 -28.94
CA HIS A 220 1.58 14.54 -29.94
C HIS A 220 2.01 13.10 -30.24
N TYR A 221 2.40 12.34 -29.21
CA TYR A 221 2.91 10.98 -29.40
C TYR A 221 1.82 9.95 -29.78
N LYS A 222 0.53 10.31 -29.66
CA LYS A 222 -0.60 9.56 -30.26
C LYS A 222 -0.73 9.80 -31.77
N LYS A 223 -0.21 10.91 -32.31
CA LYS A 223 -0.21 11.21 -33.76
C LYS A 223 0.93 10.52 -34.49
N GLY A 224 2.11 10.41 -33.86
CA GLY A 224 3.27 9.71 -34.42
C GLY A 224 4.27 9.32 -33.34
N SER A 225 5.17 8.38 -33.61
CA SER A 225 6.16 7.92 -32.62
C SER A 225 7.24 8.95 -32.32
N ASP A 226 7.65 9.76 -33.31
CA ASP A 226 8.65 10.85 -33.16
C ASP A 226 9.87 10.46 -32.31
N GLY A 227 10.44 9.27 -32.58
CA GLY A 227 11.61 8.71 -31.88
C GLY A 227 11.29 7.79 -30.70
N LEU A 228 10.02 7.64 -30.30
CA LEU A 228 9.60 6.55 -29.41
C LEU A 228 9.62 5.20 -30.15
N CYS A 229 9.65 4.11 -29.40
CA CYS A 229 9.63 2.75 -29.94
C CYS A 229 8.33 2.43 -30.68
N GLN A 230 7.22 3.00 -30.20
CA GLN A 230 5.89 2.86 -30.77
C GLN A 230 5.16 4.20 -30.69
N LYS A 231 4.22 4.41 -31.61
CA LYS A 231 3.21 5.45 -31.45
C LYS A 231 2.32 5.09 -30.25
N LEU A 232 1.92 6.07 -29.45
CA LEU A 232 0.97 5.83 -28.37
C LEU A 232 -0.40 5.46 -28.96
N SER A 233 -0.98 4.37 -28.46
CA SER A 233 -2.29 3.91 -28.88
C SER A 233 -3.33 4.26 -27.81
N VAL A 234 -3.57 3.36 -26.86
CA VAL A 234 -4.56 3.49 -25.79
C VAL A 234 -3.89 3.54 -24.42
N PRO A 235 -4.50 4.19 -23.42
CA PRO A 235 -4.05 4.08 -22.03
C PRO A 235 -3.98 2.61 -21.59
N CYS A 236 -3.09 2.32 -20.65
CA CYS A 236 -3.03 1.03 -20.00
C CYS A 236 -4.38 0.72 -19.35
N MET A 237 -4.86 -0.52 -19.47
CA MET A 237 -6.06 -0.93 -18.76
C MET A 237 -5.83 -0.86 -17.25
N SER A 238 -6.61 -0.03 -16.56
CA SER A 238 -6.67 0.01 -15.10
C SER A 238 -7.77 -0.94 -14.61
N SER A 239 -7.51 -1.62 -13.49
CA SER A 239 -8.56 -2.35 -12.78
C SER A 239 -9.21 -1.41 -11.77
N LYS A 240 -10.54 -1.48 -11.65
CA LYS A 240 -11.26 -0.73 -10.61
C LYS A 240 -10.65 -1.06 -9.25
N PRO A 241 -10.28 -0.06 -8.44
CA PRO A 241 -9.66 -0.31 -7.14
C PRO A 241 -10.63 -1.06 -6.23
N GLN A 242 -10.07 -1.89 -5.33
CA GLN A 242 -10.88 -2.56 -4.32
C GLN A 242 -11.57 -1.51 -3.45
N LYS A 243 -12.84 -1.79 -3.09
CA LYS A 243 -13.55 -0.96 -2.12
C LYS A 243 -12.80 -1.01 -0.78
N PRO A 244 -12.57 0.13 -0.10
CA PRO A 244 -12.04 0.12 1.25
C PRO A 244 -12.86 -0.75 2.20
N TRP A 245 -12.24 -1.19 3.29
CA TRP A 245 -12.96 -1.90 4.34
C TRP A 245 -13.92 -0.94 5.05
N GLU A 246 -15.03 -1.46 5.60
CA GLU A 246 -16.04 -0.65 6.30
C GLU A 246 -15.38 0.23 7.39
N LYS A 247 -15.80 1.50 7.45
CA LYS A 247 -15.27 2.48 8.39
C LYS A 247 -15.51 2.01 9.83
N ASP A 248 -14.49 2.13 10.67
CA ASP A 248 -14.51 1.75 12.09
C ASP A 248 -14.83 0.27 12.40
N ALA A 249 -14.97 -0.59 11.39
CA ALA A 249 -15.28 -2.01 11.54
C ALA A 249 -14.04 -2.87 11.86
N TRP A 250 -13.31 -2.54 12.92
CA TRP A 250 -12.11 -3.28 13.32
C TRP A 250 -12.42 -4.56 14.11
N GLU A 251 -13.16 -4.41 15.20
CA GLU A 251 -13.71 -5.54 15.96
C GLU A 251 -15.15 -5.76 15.51
N ILE A 252 -15.43 -6.91 14.90
CA ILE A 252 -16.72 -7.19 14.28
C ILE A 252 -17.47 -8.30 15.01
N PRO A 253 -18.82 -8.26 15.03
CA PRO A 253 -19.62 -9.35 15.60
C PRO A 253 -19.49 -10.60 14.73
N ARG A 254 -19.42 -11.78 15.36
CA ARG A 254 -19.23 -13.06 14.63
C ARG A 254 -20.37 -13.33 13.64
N GLU A 255 -21.58 -12.86 13.97
CA GLU A 255 -22.81 -13.01 13.20
C GLU A 255 -22.77 -12.27 11.86
N SER A 256 -21.87 -11.28 11.72
CA SER A 256 -21.62 -10.59 10.44
C SER A 256 -20.92 -11.47 9.40
N LEU A 257 -20.37 -12.61 9.81
CA LEU A 257 -19.61 -13.52 8.97
C LEU A 257 -20.40 -14.80 8.69
N LYS A 258 -20.53 -15.13 7.41
CA LYS A 258 -21.00 -16.43 6.95
C LYS A 258 -19.84 -17.25 6.42
N LEU A 259 -19.39 -18.27 7.16
CA LEU A 259 -18.36 -19.21 6.68
C LEU A 259 -18.96 -20.12 5.60
N GLU A 260 -18.33 -20.18 4.43
CA GLU A 260 -18.92 -20.87 3.26
C GLU A 260 -18.11 -22.10 2.85
N LYS A 261 -16.79 -21.95 2.67
CA LYS A 261 -15.93 -23.04 2.17
C LYS A 261 -14.62 -23.09 2.95
N LYS A 262 -14.31 -24.25 3.52
CA LYS A 262 -12.99 -24.49 4.12
C LYS A 262 -11.92 -24.47 3.01
N LEU A 263 -10.93 -23.60 3.17
CA LEU A 263 -9.80 -23.43 2.25
C LEU A 263 -8.60 -24.26 2.69
N GLY A 264 -8.42 -24.44 3.99
CA GLY A 264 -7.31 -25.21 4.54
C GLY A 264 -7.40 -25.40 6.05
N ALA A 265 -6.51 -26.22 6.57
CA ALA A 265 -6.31 -26.41 8.01
C ALA A 265 -4.82 -26.46 8.31
N GLY A 266 -4.42 -25.88 9.43
CA GLY A 266 -3.05 -25.88 9.93
C GLY A 266 -2.98 -26.15 11.42
N GLN A 267 -1.78 -26.08 12.00
CA GLN A 267 -1.59 -26.37 13.43
C GLN A 267 -2.40 -25.43 14.33
N PHE A 268 -2.49 -24.15 13.94
CA PHE A 268 -3.09 -23.08 14.73
C PHE A 268 -4.60 -22.88 14.48
N GLY A 269 -5.20 -23.66 13.59
CA GLY A 269 -6.63 -23.60 13.29
C GLY A 269 -6.93 -23.74 11.80
N GLU A 270 -8.07 -23.22 11.36
CA GLU A 270 -8.58 -23.43 10.00
C GLU A 270 -8.70 -22.13 9.23
N VAL A 271 -8.68 -22.21 7.91
CA VAL A 271 -8.90 -21.06 7.04
C VAL A 271 -10.13 -21.33 6.19
N TRP A 272 -11.04 -20.36 6.17
CA TRP A 272 -12.33 -20.43 5.52
C TRP A 272 -12.47 -19.26 4.54
N MET A 273 -13.12 -19.51 3.41
CA MET A 273 -13.73 -18.46 2.60
C MET A 273 -15.08 -18.14 3.24
N ALA A 274 -15.34 -16.86 3.42
CA ALA A 274 -16.54 -16.37 4.06
C ALA A 274 -17.06 -15.12 3.37
N THR A 275 -18.29 -14.75 3.70
CA THR A 275 -18.92 -13.51 3.27
C THR A 275 -19.20 -12.65 4.49
N TYR A 276 -18.66 -11.43 4.51
CA TYR A 276 -18.93 -10.37 5.49
C TYR A 276 -20.11 -9.51 5.02
N ASN A 277 -21.08 -9.28 5.92
CA ASN A 277 -22.27 -8.46 5.71
C ASN A 277 -23.02 -8.76 4.39
N LYS A 278 -22.95 -10.02 3.92
CA LYS A 278 -23.57 -10.54 2.68
C LYS A 278 -23.01 -10.01 1.36
N HIS A 279 -22.08 -9.04 1.36
CA HIS A 279 -21.57 -8.42 0.13
C HIS A 279 -20.05 -8.52 -0.06
N THR A 280 -19.26 -8.67 1.01
CA THR A 280 -17.79 -8.67 0.90
C THR A 280 -17.21 -10.06 1.12
N LYS A 281 -16.55 -10.61 0.10
CA LYS A 281 -15.86 -11.89 0.20
C LYS A 281 -14.54 -11.73 0.94
N VAL A 282 -14.30 -12.55 1.95
CA VAL A 282 -13.13 -12.50 2.83
C VAL A 282 -12.54 -13.88 3.09
N ALA A 283 -11.31 -13.93 3.58
CA ALA A 283 -10.74 -15.12 4.20
C ALA A 283 -10.78 -14.98 5.73
N VAL A 284 -11.26 -16.02 6.42
CA VAL A 284 -11.37 -16.06 7.88
C VAL A 284 -10.48 -17.17 8.40
N LYS A 285 -9.44 -16.81 9.15
CA LYS A 285 -8.63 -17.76 9.91
C LYS A 285 -9.22 -17.89 11.31
N THR A 286 -9.67 -19.10 11.65
CA THR A 286 -10.17 -19.44 12.97
C THR A 286 -9.02 -19.94 13.83
N MET A 287 -8.91 -19.43 15.05
CA MET A 287 -7.91 -19.87 16.02
C MET A 287 -8.53 -20.90 16.97
N LYS A 288 -7.76 -21.92 17.35
CA LYS A 288 -8.22 -22.91 18.34
C LYS A 288 -8.38 -22.24 19.72
N PRO A 289 -9.44 -22.54 20.49
CA PRO A 289 -9.59 -22.03 21.85
C PRO A 289 -8.34 -22.34 22.69
N GLY A 290 -7.92 -21.39 23.53
CA GLY A 290 -6.74 -21.54 24.38
C GLY A 290 -5.38 -21.49 23.68
N SER A 291 -5.31 -21.16 22.37
CA SER A 291 -4.03 -21.02 21.68
C SER A 291 -3.26 -19.75 22.05
N MET A 292 -3.97 -18.67 22.44
CA MET A 292 -3.41 -17.38 22.84
C MET A 292 -4.43 -16.57 23.64
N SER A 293 -3.99 -15.64 24.48
CA SER A 293 -4.90 -14.71 25.16
C SER A 293 -5.41 -13.64 24.19
N VAL A 294 -6.60 -13.10 24.46
CA VAL A 294 -7.23 -12.05 23.62
C VAL A 294 -6.38 -10.78 23.63
N GLU A 295 -5.78 -10.44 24.77
CA GLU A 295 -4.96 -9.23 24.92
C GLU A 295 -3.67 -9.32 24.10
N ALA A 296 -2.97 -10.46 24.17
CA ALA A 296 -1.76 -10.70 23.38
C ALA A 296 -2.08 -10.68 21.88
N PHE A 297 -3.21 -11.27 21.49
CA PHE A 297 -3.69 -11.25 20.11
C PHE A 297 -3.95 -9.83 19.61
N LEU A 298 -4.69 -9.02 20.38
CA LEU A 298 -5.02 -7.65 20.00
C LEU A 298 -3.78 -6.76 19.88
N ALA A 299 -2.80 -6.94 20.78
CA ALA A 299 -1.54 -6.21 20.70
C ALA A 299 -0.82 -6.46 19.37
N GLU A 300 -0.69 -7.73 18.96
CA GLU A 300 -0.08 -8.08 17.67
C GLU A 300 -0.95 -7.66 16.47
N ALA A 301 -2.26 -7.85 16.55
CA ALA A 301 -3.18 -7.48 15.47
C ALA A 301 -3.18 -5.97 15.21
N ASN A 302 -3.06 -5.14 16.25
CA ASN A 302 -2.94 -3.69 16.10
C ASN A 302 -1.64 -3.27 15.40
N VAL A 303 -0.53 -3.99 15.62
CA VAL A 303 0.70 -3.78 14.85
C VAL A 303 0.51 -4.24 13.41
N MET A 304 -0.10 -5.40 13.18
CA MET A 304 -0.35 -5.90 11.82
C MET A 304 -1.28 -4.98 11.01
N LYS A 305 -2.23 -4.30 11.65
CA LYS A 305 -3.14 -3.33 11.03
C LYS A 305 -2.42 -2.14 10.39
N THR A 306 -1.27 -1.73 10.94
CA THR A 306 -0.49 -0.59 10.40
C THR A 306 0.36 -0.98 9.19
N LEU A 307 0.58 -2.28 8.96
CA LEU A 307 1.36 -2.79 7.84
C LEU A 307 0.52 -2.84 6.56
N GLN A 308 0.44 -1.72 5.85
CA GLN A 308 -0.29 -1.59 4.59
C GLN A 308 0.66 -1.53 3.41
N HIS A 309 0.56 -2.51 2.51
CA HIS A 309 1.32 -2.52 1.27
C HIS A 309 0.68 -3.49 0.26
N ASP A 310 0.71 -3.17 -1.03
CA ASP A 310 0.10 -3.94 -2.13
C ASP A 310 0.52 -5.41 -2.21
N LYS A 311 1.72 -5.70 -1.69
CA LYS A 311 2.25 -7.06 -1.69
C LYS A 311 2.07 -7.74 -0.35
N LEU A 312 1.43 -7.11 0.64
CA LEU A 312 1.03 -7.70 1.92
C LEU A 312 -0.46 -8.05 1.88
N VAL A 313 -0.84 -9.16 2.53
CA VAL A 313 -2.26 -9.51 2.67
C VAL A 313 -2.88 -8.56 3.68
N LYS A 314 -3.86 -7.76 3.27
CA LYS A 314 -4.52 -6.78 4.13
C LYS A 314 -5.31 -7.48 5.24
N LEU A 315 -5.01 -7.11 6.48
CA LEU A 315 -5.81 -7.45 7.66
C LEU A 315 -6.97 -6.46 7.74
N HIS A 316 -8.20 -6.97 7.64
CA HIS A 316 -9.41 -6.16 7.61
C HIS A 316 -9.98 -5.95 9.00
N ALA A 317 -10.21 -7.04 9.72
CA ALA A 317 -10.92 -7.04 11.00
C ALA A 317 -10.56 -8.27 11.84
N VAL A 318 -11.02 -8.26 13.09
CA VAL A 318 -10.89 -9.37 14.03
C VAL A 318 -12.21 -9.65 14.76
N VAL A 319 -12.38 -10.90 15.21
CA VAL A 319 -13.39 -11.25 16.23
C VAL A 319 -12.61 -11.61 17.49
N THR A 320 -12.78 -10.82 18.55
CA THR A 320 -12.04 -10.96 19.82
C THR A 320 -12.67 -11.96 20.78
N ALA A 321 -13.96 -12.26 20.62
CA ALA A 321 -14.60 -13.34 21.35
C ALA A 321 -14.04 -14.71 20.91
N GLU A 322 -13.82 -15.62 21.87
CA GLU A 322 -13.39 -16.98 21.53
C GLU A 322 -14.50 -17.76 20.79
N PRO A 323 -14.14 -18.59 19.78
CA PRO A 323 -12.82 -18.71 19.15
C PRO A 323 -12.44 -17.45 18.34
N ILE A 324 -11.21 -16.95 18.50
CA ILE A 324 -10.72 -15.73 17.83
C ILE A 324 -10.70 -15.93 16.32
N TYR A 325 -11.22 -14.96 15.56
CA TYR A 325 -11.15 -14.93 14.09
C TYR A 325 -10.28 -13.78 13.59
N ILE A 326 -9.50 -14.06 12.56
CA ILE A 326 -8.71 -13.08 11.80
C ILE A 326 -9.31 -12.97 10.40
N ILE A 327 -9.73 -11.77 10.00
CA ILE A 327 -10.38 -11.53 8.72
C ILE A 327 -9.42 -10.78 7.80
N THR A 328 -9.11 -11.38 6.66
CA THR A 328 -8.21 -10.81 5.64
C THR A 328 -8.86 -10.78 4.27
N GLU A 329 -8.24 -10.09 3.32
CA GLU A 329 -8.65 -10.18 1.93
C GLU A 329 -8.63 -11.64 1.42
N PHE A 330 -9.55 -11.96 0.51
CA PHE A 330 -9.64 -13.29 -0.09
C PHE A 330 -8.73 -13.41 -1.32
N MET A 331 -7.76 -14.34 -1.26
CA MET A 331 -6.85 -14.63 -2.36
C MET A 331 -7.36 -15.79 -3.21
N ALA A 332 -7.99 -15.49 -4.34
CA ALA A 332 -8.72 -16.46 -5.16
C ALA A 332 -7.88 -17.63 -5.69
N LYS A 333 -6.56 -17.44 -5.90
CA LYS A 333 -5.66 -18.51 -6.37
C LYS A 333 -5.04 -19.33 -5.24
N GLY A 334 -5.49 -19.14 -4.00
CA GLY A 334 -4.99 -19.85 -2.85
C GLY A 334 -3.50 -19.63 -2.66
N SER A 335 -2.80 -20.63 -2.11
CA SER A 335 -1.39 -20.49 -1.83
C SER A 335 -0.48 -20.59 -3.04
N LEU A 336 0.68 -19.94 -3.01
CA LEU A 336 1.73 -20.06 -3.99
C LEU A 336 2.23 -21.50 -4.09
N LEU A 337 2.30 -22.25 -2.99
CA LEU A 337 2.67 -23.66 -3.05
C LEU A 337 1.62 -24.48 -3.80
N ASP A 338 0.34 -24.29 -3.48
CA ASP A 338 -0.76 -25.01 -4.15
C ASP A 338 -0.89 -24.58 -5.60
N PHE A 339 -0.72 -23.28 -5.87
CA PHE A 339 -0.71 -22.73 -7.22
C PHE A 339 0.42 -23.33 -8.04
N LEU A 340 1.67 -23.36 -7.54
CA LEU A 340 2.80 -23.94 -8.27
C LEU A 340 2.60 -25.45 -8.55
N LYS A 341 1.82 -26.15 -7.72
CA LYS A 341 1.43 -27.55 -7.94
C LYS A 341 0.22 -27.74 -8.85
N SER A 342 -0.51 -26.67 -9.17
CA SER A 342 -1.66 -26.73 -10.07
C SER A 342 -1.27 -26.81 -11.55
N ASP A 343 -2.23 -27.16 -12.40
CA ASP A 343 -2.04 -27.17 -13.86
C ASP A 343 -1.68 -25.79 -14.43
N GLU A 344 -2.15 -24.70 -13.79
CA GLU A 344 -1.83 -23.34 -14.22
C GLU A 344 -0.42 -22.94 -13.77
N GLY A 345 -0.05 -23.26 -12.53
CA GLY A 345 1.26 -22.89 -11.98
C GLY A 345 2.42 -23.67 -12.56
N SER A 346 2.21 -24.96 -12.88
CA SER A 346 3.21 -25.81 -13.52
C SER A 346 3.59 -25.37 -14.94
N LYS A 347 2.71 -24.59 -15.60
CA LYS A 347 2.93 -24.03 -16.94
C LYS A 347 3.57 -22.63 -16.92
N GLN A 348 3.86 -22.07 -15.75
CA GLN A 348 4.44 -20.73 -15.66
C GLN A 348 5.89 -20.74 -16.15
N PRO A 349 6.28 -19.83 -17.06
CA PRO A 349 7.64 -19.79 -17.57
C PRO A 349 8.61 -19.24 -16.50
N LEU A 350 9.89 -19.61 -16.59
CA LEU A 350 10.92 -19.23 -15.62
C LEU A 350 10.97 -17.71 -15.32
N PRO A 351 10.89 -16.79 -16.32
CA PRO A 351 10.84 -15.36 -16.04
C PRO A 351 9.69 -14.95 -15.11
N LYS A 352 8.55 -15.66 -15.18
CA LYS A 352 7.41 -15.40 -14.30
C LYS A 352 7.64 -15.91 -12.88
N LEU A 353 8.34 -17.04 -12.72
CA LEU A 353 8.75 -17.55 -11.40
C LEU A 353 9.77 -16.63 -10.73
N ILE A 354 10.68 -16.04 -11.50
CA ILE A 354 11.61 -15.00 -11.03
C ILE A 354 10.81 -13.75 -10.60
N ASP A 355 9.82 -13.33 -11.38
CA ASP A 355 8.92 -12.21 -11.03
C ASP A 355 8.13 -12.48 -9.74
N PHE A 356 7.62 -13.70 -9.51
CA PHE A 356 7.01 -14.08 -8.23
C PHE A 356 8.00 -13.99 -7.08
N SER A 357 9.25 -14.40 -7.31
CA SER A 357 10.30 -14.36 -6.29
C SER A 357 10.68 -12.92 -5.96
N ALA A 358 10.72 -12.01 -6.94
CA ALA A 358 10.99 -10.59 -6.73
C ALA A 358 9.87 -9.85 -5.96
N GLN A 359 8.67 -10.42 -5.88
CA GLN A 359 7.56 -9.87 -5.07
C GLN A 359 7.63 -10.28 -3.60
N LYS A 360 8.34 -11.35 -3.25
CA LYS A 360 8.52 -11.84 -1.87
C LYS A 360 9.48 -11.01 -0.99
N PRO A 361 10.63 -10.48 -1.45
CA PRO A 361 11.59 -9.82 -0.56
C PRO A 361 11.13 -8.47 0.00
N TYR A 362 10.04 -7.89 -0.53
CA TYR A 362 9.45 -6.68 0.06
C TYR A 362 8.83 -6.97 1.44
N TRP A 363 8.41 -8.21 1.69
CA TRP A 363 7.85 -8.64 2.98
C TRP A 363 8.87 -8.56 4.11
N ALA A 364 10.07 -9.10 3.90
CA ALA A 364 11.11 -9.12 4.93
C ALA A 364 11.59 -7.70 5.27
N ALA A 365 11.77 -6.85 4.26
CA ALA A 365 12.20 -5.47 4.44
C ALA A 365 11.18 -4.61 5.21
N VAL A 366 9.87 -4.75 4.93
CA VAL A 366 8.82 -4.01 5.65
C VAL A 366 8.67 -4.48 7.09
N THR A 367 8.78 -5.78 7.35
CA THR A 367 8.75 -6.31 8.72
C THR A 367 9.97 -5.93 9.55
N ASP A 368 11.12 -5.72 8.91
CA ASP A 368 12.36 -5.30 9.59
C ASP A 368 12.31 -3.81 9.95
N GLN A 369 11.77 -2.97 9.08
CA GLN A 369 11.54 -1.55 9.37
C GLN A 369 10.51 -1.34 10.50
N GLY A 370 9.43 -2.12 10.55
CA GLY A 370 8.43 -2.04 11.62
C GLY A 370 8.93 -2.43 13.01
N LYS A 371 9.96 -3.29 13.09
CA LYS A 371 10.59 -3.69 14.37
C LYS A 371 11.58 -2.65 14.91
N SER A 372 12.08 -1.75 14.06
CA SER A 372 13.05 -0.72 14.45
C SER A 372 12.46 0.46 15.22
N HIS A 373 11.12 0.52 15.37
CA HIS A 373 10.39 1.62 16.01
C HIS A 373 9.57 1.20 17.24
N SER A 374 9.92 0.08 17.88
CA SER A 374 9.42 -0.25 19.22
C SER A 374 10.49 0.15 20.25
N PRO A 375 10.18 1.03 21.23
CA PRO A 375 11.13 1.44 22.27
C PRO A 375 11.56 0.30 23.18
#